data_AF-A0A847ZWN2-F1
#
_entry.id   AF-A0A847ZWN2-F1
#
_cell.length_a   1.000
_cell.length_b   1.000
_cell.length_c   1.000
_cell.angle_alpha   90.00
_cell.angle_beta   90.00
_cell.angle_gamma   90.00
#
_symmetry.space_group_name_H-M   'P 1'
#
loop_
_entity.id
_entity.type
_entity.pdbx_description
1 polymer ?
#
loop_
_entity_poly.entity_id
_entity_poly.type
_entity_poly.pdbx_seq_one_letter_code
_entity_poly.pdbx_strand_id
1 'polypeptide(L)'
;GLKERAKTLVELLKSAAFLYAARPLPMDDKAKQILADGGHSALAGLIPVLTGAASWSAHDLEAAVKAHAEAAGLKLGKLAQPLRAALTGTATSPGIFDVLEVLGQEESLARIRDQAHS
;
A
#
# COMPACT_ATOMS: atom_id res chain seq x y z
N GLY A 1 -9.70 21.10 -23.38
CA GLY A 1 -8.74 21.12 -24.50
C GLY A 1 -7.94 19.83 -24.55
N LEU A 2 -7.36 19.47 -25.69
CA LEU A 2 -6.61 18.22 -25.90
C LEU A 2 -5.40 18.05 -24.95
N LYS A 3 -4.74 19.17 -24.57
CA LYS A 3 -3.60 19.17 -23.64
C LYS A 3 -3.94 18.64 -22.24
N GLU A 4 -5.03 19.11 -21.65
CA GLU A 4 -5.49 18.62 -20.32
C GLU A 4 -5.88 17.14 -20.36
N ARG A 5 -6.47 16.69 -21.46
CA ARG A 5 -6.79 15.26 -21.67
C ARG A 5 -5.53 14.40 -21.79
N ALA A 6 -4.49 14.89 -22.45
CA ALA A 6 -3.21 14.19 -22.52
C ALA A 6 -2.54 14.10 -21.13
N LYS A 7 -2.57 15.19 -20.34
CA LYS A 7 -2.02 15.20 -18.98
C LYS A 7 -2.72 14.19 -18.07
N THR A 8 -4.04 14.19 -18.07
CA THR A 8 -4.85 13.25 -17.26
C THR A 8 -4.62 11.79 -17.65
N LEU A 9 -4.45 11.47 -18.94
CA LEU A 9 -4.10 10.12 -19.37
C LEU A 9 -2.73 9.69 -18.86
N VAL A 10 -1.74 10.59 -18.89
CA VAL A 10 -0.40 10.32 -18.35
C VAL A 10 -0.45 10.12 -16.83
N GLU A 11 -1.24 10.90 -16.12
CA GLU A 11 -1.43 10.75 -14.67
C GLU A 11 -2.11 9.41 -14.32
N LEU A 12 -3.11 8.99 -15.09
CA LEU A 12 -3.78 7.69 -14.93
C LEU A 12 -2.82 6.52 -15.17
N LEU A 13 -2.02 6.56 -16.23
CA LEU A 13 -1.03 5.52 -16.52
C LEU A 13 0.01 5.39 -15.40
N LYS A 14 0.43 6.52 -14.81
CA LYS A 14 1.33 6.54 -13.66
C LYS A 14 0.68 5.96 -12.41
N SER A 15 -0.58 6.31 -12.12
CA SER A 15 -1.28 5.82 -10.93
C SER A 15 -1.64 4.34 -11.01
N ALA A 16 -1.77 3.78 -12.23
CA ALA A 16 -2.02 2.37 -12.49
C ALA A 16 -0.74 1.52 -12.66
N ALA A 17 0.45 2.14 -12.62
CA ALA A 17 1.71 1.45 -12.94
C ALA A 17 1.99 0.22 -12.06
N PHE A 18 1.50 0.25 -10.82
CA PHE A 18 1.67 -0.84 -9.86
C PHE A 18 1.00 -2.17 -10.30
N LEU A 19 0.01 -2.11 -11.20
CA LEU A 19 -0.76 -3.28 -11.66
C LEU A 19 0.06 -4.22 -12.55
N TYR A 20 1.06 -3.69 -13.26
CA TYR A 20 1.91 -4.46 -14.18
C TYR A 20 3.39 -4.46 -13.76
N ALA A 21 3.69 -3.96 -12.56
CA ALA A 21 5.05 -3.95 -12.04
C ALA A 21 5.49 -5.36 -11.62
N ALA A 22 6.69 -5.75 -12.04
CA ALA A 22 7.32 -7.00 -11.61
C ALA A 22 8.05 -6.78 -10.26
N ARG A 23 8.01 -7.79 -9.40
CA ARG A 23 8.79 -7.81 -8.15
C ARG A 23 10.26 -8.21 -8.42
N PRO A 24 11.24 -7.65 -7.69
CA PRO A 24 11.08 -6.63 -6.64
C PRO A 24 10.69 -5.28 -7.23
N LEU A 25 9.79 -4.56 -6.53
CA LEU A 25 9.26 -3.30 -7.03
C LEU A 25 10.34 -2.20 -7.06
N PRO A 26 10.39 -1.37 -8.12
CA PRO A 26 11.17 -0.15 -8.09
C PRO A 26 10.56 0.81 -7.06
N MET A 27 11.38 1.29 -6.14
CA MET A 27 10.97 2.19 -5.06
C MET A 27 11.50 3.60 -5.30
N ASP A 28 10.64 4.61 -5.23
CA ASP A 28 11.06 6.00 -5.19
C ASP A 28 11.67 6.37 -3.82
N ASP A 29 12.41 7.49 -3.77
CA ASP A 29 13.13 7.88 -2.57
C ASP A 29 12.20 8.22 -1.39
N LYS A 30 10.98 8.70 -1.67
CA LYS A 30 10.00 8.99 -0.63
C LYS A 30 9.41 7.71 -0.04
N ALA A 31 9.15 6.70 -0.87
CA ALA A 31 8.69 5.39 -0.45
C ALA A 31 9.75 4.71 0.42
N LYS A 32 11.02 4.75 0.01
CA LYS A 32 12.14 4.28 0.83
C LYS A 32 12.22 4.99 2.18
N GLN A 33 12.07 6.32 2.19
CA GLN A 33 12.08 7.11 3.43
C GLN A 33 10.93 6.73 4.36
N ILE A 34 9.71 6.57 3.84
CA ILE A 34 8.54 6.13 4.62
C ILE A 34 8.79 4.77 5.26
N LEU A 35 9.43 3.84 4.53
CA LEU A 35 9.75 2.52 5.04
C LEU A 35 10.85 2.57 6.11
N ALA A 36 11.90 3.35 5.88
CA ALA A 36 12.98 3.57 6.84
C ALA A 36 12.49 4.24 8.14
N ASP A 37 11.50 5.12 8.06
CA ASP A 37 10.90 5.84 9.20
C ASP A 37 9.89 4.99 9.99
N GLY A 38 10.27 3.74 10.28
CA GLY A 38 9.46 2.78 11.04
C GLY A 38 8.40 2.04 10.22
N GLY A 39 8.34 2.27 8.90
CA GLY A 39 7.41 1.59 8.02
C GLY A 39 7.65 0.08 7.93
N HIS A 40 8.90 -0.38 7.95
CA HIS A 40 9.21 -1.83 7.93
C HIS A 40 8.57 -2.58 9.12
N SER A 41 8.67 -2.02 10.33
CA SER A 41 8.05 -2.59 11.54
C SER A 41 6.52 -2.50 11.50
N ALA A 42 5.97 -1.39 11.01
CA ALA A 42 4.53 -1.23 10.82
C ALA A 42 3.96 -2.29 9.86
N LEU A 43 4.68 -2.59 8.77
CA LEU A 43 4.29 -3.63 7.81
C LEU A 43 4.35 -5.03 8.43
N ALA A 44 5.37 -5.33 9.22
CA ALA A 44 5.46 -6.62 9.93
C ALA A 44 4.24 -6.85 10.85
N GLY A 45 3.80 -5.82 11.58
CA GLY A 45 2.60 -5.88 12.41
C GLY A 45 1.29 -6.05 11.63
N LEU A 46 1.25 -5.60 10.38
CA LEU A 46 0.07 -5.70 9.52
C LEU A 46 -0.11 -7.05 8.83
N ILE A 47 0.95 -7.83 8.64
CA ILE A 47 0.85 -9.16 8.00
C ILE A 47 -0.19 -10.05 8.68
N PRO A 48 -0.17 -10.27 10.01
CA PRO A 48 -1.19 -11.11 10.65
C PRO A 48 -2.60 -10.53 10.58
N VAL A 49 -2.73 -9.19 10.65
CA VAL A 49 -4.02 -8.49 10.55
C VAL A 49 -4.67 -8.72 9.19
N LEU A 50 -3.90 -8.53 8.11
CA LEU A 50 -4.39 -8.73 6.75
C LEU A 50 -4.63 -10.21 6.44
N THR A 51 -3.74 -11.10 6.89
CA THR A 51 -3.90 -12.55 6.69
C THR A 51 -5.17 -13.08 7.37
N GLY A 52 -5.54 -12.52 8.52
CA GLY A 52 -6.74 -12.88 9.27
C GLY A 52 -8.00 -12.11 8.89
N ALA A 53 -7.98 -11.28 7.83
CA ALA A 53 -9.15 -10.52 7.42
C ALA A 53 -10.29 -11.45 6.96
N ALA A 54 -11.53 -11.11 7.33
CA ALA A 54 -12.71 -11.92 7.01
C ALA A 54 -13.04 -11.96 5.51
N SER A 55 -12.76 -10.86 4.80
CA SER A 55 -12.84 -10.77 3.35
C SER A 55 -11.68 -9.91 2.82
N TRP A 56 -11.35 -10.10 1.54
CA TRP A 56 -10.36 -9.28 0.85
C TRP A 56 -11.00 -8.11 0.10
N SER A 57 -11.93 -7.41 0.75
CA SER A 57 -12.56 -6.19 0.22
C SER A 57 -11.94 -4.92 0.80
N ALA A 58 -11.93 -3.83 0.04
CA ALA A 58 -11.35 -2.56 0.50
C ALA A 58 -11.96 -2.09 1.83
N HIS A 59 -13.27 -2.22 1.98
CA HIS A 59 -14.01 -1.88 3.20
C HIS A 59 -13.52 -2.69 4.42
N ASP A 60 -13.45 -4.01 4.29
CA ASP A 60 -13.11 -4.89 5.43
C ASP A 60 -11.62 -4.79 5.79
N LEU A 61 -10.76 -4.61 4.79
CA LEU A 61 -9.34 -4.38 4.98
C LEU A 61 -9.09 -3.04 5.68
N GLU A 62 -9.78 -1.96 5.29
CA GLU A 62 -9.71 -0.68 5.99
C GLU A 62 -10.15 -0.80 7.44
N ALA A 63 -11.28 -1.48 7.69
CA ALA A 63 -11.80 -1.69 9.03
C ALA A 63 -10.80 -2.47 9.91
N ALA A 64 -10.21 -3.55 9.39
CA ALA A 64 -9.22 -4.34 10.11
C ALA A 64 -7.95 -3.54 10.45
N VAL A 65 -7.41 -2.79 9.47
CA VAL A 65 -6.22 -1.96 9.67
C VAL A 65 -6.49 -0.80 10.63
N LYS A 66 -7.68 -0.20 10.57
CA LYS A 66 -8.11 0.86 11.49
C LYS A 66 -8.23 0.36 12.92
N ALA A 67 -8.89 -0.78 13.13
CA ALA A 67 -8.99 -1.40 14.45
C ALA A 67 -7.60 -1.74 15.03
N HIS A 68 -6.68 -2.24 14.20
CA HIS A 68 -5.30 -2.48 14.61
C HIS A 68 -4.56 -1.18 14.98
N ALA A 69 -4.72 -0.10 14.19
CA ALA A 69 -4.14 1.19 14.50
C ALA A 69 -4.63 1.73 15.85
N GLU A 70 -5.95 1.66 16.10
CA GLU A 70 -6.56 2.09 17.36
C GLU A 70 -6.04 1.28 18.56
N ALA A 71 -5.97 -0.05 18.44
CA ALA A 71 -5.42 -0.92 19.48
C ALA A 71 -3.93 -0.63 19.78
N ALA A 72 -3.16 -0.23 18.77
CA ALA A 72 -1.75 0.14 18.90
C ALA A 72 -1.54 1.61 19.33
N GLY A 73 -2.60 2.40 19.52
CA GLY A 73 -2.50 3.83 19.81
C GLY A 73 -1.93 4.67 18.66
N LEU A 74 -2.02 4.16 17.42
CA LEU A 74 -1.51 4.78 16.21
C LEU A 74 -2.62 5.44 15.40
N LYS A 75 -2.26 6.46 14.63
CA LYS A 75 -3.14 7.00 13.58
C LYS A 75 -3.09 6.08 12.35
N LEU A 76 -4.24 5.89 11.68
CA LEU A 76 -4.34 5.07 10.46
C LEU A 76 -3.26 5.41 9.40
N GLY A 77 -2.93 6.69 9.23
CA GLY A 77 -1.90 7.15 8.30
C GLY A 77 -0.51 6.56 8.55
N LYS A 78 -0.18 6.17 9.80
CA LYS A 78 1.09 5.51 10.15
C LYS A 78 1.19 4.08 9.62
N LEU A 79 0.07 3.46 9.28
CA LEU A 79 -0.02 2.13 8.67
C LEU A 79 -0.30 2.21 7.17
N ALA A 80 -1.18 3.14 6.77
CA ALA A 80 -1.58 3.33 5.37
C ALA A 80 -0.45 3.86 4.47
N GLN A 81 0.47 4.68 5.00
CA GLN A 81 1.61 5.18 4.21
C GLN A 81 2.66 4.09 3.93
N PRO A 82 3.10 3.28 4.92
CA PRO A 82 3.95 2.12 4.63
C PRO A 82 3.29 1.10 3.68
N LEU A 83 1.99 0.82 3.83
CA LEU A 83 1.27 -0.04 2.88
C LEU A 83 1.38 0.51 1.46
N ARG A 84 1.15 1.81 1.27
CA ARG A 84 1.29 2.47 -0.02
C ARG A 84 2.68 2.32 -0.61
N ALA A 85 3.70 2.64 0.17
CA ALA A 85 5.08 2.49 -0.25
C ALA A 85 5.37 1.04 -0.70
N ALA A 86 5.01 0.05 0.11
CA ALA A 86 5.30 -1.36 -0.19
C ALA A 86 4.49 -1.91 -1.39
N LEU A 87 3.25 -1.46 -1.58
CA LEU A 87 2.37 -2.01 -2.62
C LEU A 87 2.59 -1.36 -3.98
N THR A 88 2.99 -0.08 -4.03
CA THR A 88 3.10 0.68 -5.28
C THR A 88 4.49 1.19 -5.60
N GLY A 89 5.43 1.10 -4.65
CA GLY A 89 6.78 1.66 -4.79
C GLY A 89 6.83 3.18 -4.71
N THR A 90 5.73 3.83 -4.33
CA THR A 90 5.58 5.29 -4.35
C THR A 90 4.93 5.81 -3.08
N ALA A 91 5.12 7.10 -2.78
CA ALA A 91 4.43 7.76 -1.65
C ALA A 91 2.98 8.17 -1.95
N THR A 92 2.54 8.09 -3.21
CA THR A 92 1.18 8.44 -3.65
C THR A 92 0.59 7.36 -4.54
N SER A 93 -0.71 7.09 -4.38
CA SER A 93 -1.47 6.08 -5.11
C SER A 93 -2.96 6.43 -5.06
N PRO A 94 -3.84 5.70 -5.78
CA PRO A 94 -5.26 5.60 -5.42
C PRO A 94 -5.47 5.17 -3.96
N GLY A 95 -6.72 5.04 -3.51
CA GLY A 95 -7.03 4.55 -2.17
C GLY A 95 -6.27 3.25 -1.89
N ILE A 96 -5.52 3.19 -0.77
CA ILE A 96 -4.59 2.07 -0.56
C ILE A 96 -5.31 0.75 -0.30
N PHE A 97 -6.53 0.82 0.23
CA PHE A 97 -7.39 -0.34 0.41
C PHE A 97 -7.99 -0.82 -0.92
N ASP A 98 -8.30 0.10 -1.85
CA ASP A 98 -8.66 -0.26 -3.23
C ASP A 98 -7.48 -0.96 -3.93
N VAL A 99 -6.25 -0.48 -3.71
CA VAL A 99 -5.03 -1.12 -4.25
C VAL A 99 -4.86 -2.55 -3.70
N LEU A 100 -5.07 -2.76 -2.40
CA LEU A 100 -5.04 -4.09 -1.79
C LEU A 100 -6.09 -5.02 -2.43
N GLU A 101 -7.33 -4.54 -2.56
CA GLU A 101 -8.43 -5.30 -3.17
C GLU A 101 -8.10 -5.70 -4.61
N VAL A 102 -7.64 -4.74 -5.42
CA VAL A 102 -7.33 -4.96 -6.85
C VAL A 102 -6.12 -5.89 -7.05
N LEU A 103 -5.08 -5.79 -6.21
CA LEU A 103 -3.93 -6.69 -6.29
C LEU A 103 -4.28 -8.11 -5.81
N GLY A 104 -5.30 -8.24 -4.95
CA GLY A 104 -5.62 -9.48 -4.27
C GLY A 104 -4.62 -9.84 -3.17
N GLN A 105 -4.97 -10.89 -2.41
CA GLN A 105 -4.30 -11.27 -1.18
C GLN A 105 -2.85 -11.71 -1.38
N GLU A 106 -2.62 -12.60 -2.33
CA GLU A 106 -1.31 -13.23 -2.53
C GLU A 106 -0.23 -12.20 -2.88
N GLU A 107 -0.47 -11.39 -3.92
CA GLU A 107 0.50 -10.39 -4.39
C GLU A 107 0.69 -9.28 -3.35
N SER A 108 -0.40 -8.83 -2.71
CA SER A 108 -0.33 -7.82 -1.66
C SER A 108 0.55 -8.27 -0.49
N LEU A 109 0.30 -9.45 0.06
CA LEU A 109 1.09 -9.98 1.17
C LEU A 109 2.54 -10.24 0.77
N ALA A 110 2.78 -10.67 -0.47
CA ALA A 110 4.14 -10.91 -0.94
C ALA A 110 4.94 -9.61 -1.09
N ARG A 111 4.34 -8.53 -1.64
CA ARG A 111 4.95 -7.18 -1.67
C ARG A 111 5.21 -6.63 -0.27
N ILE A 112 4.27 -6.82 0.66
CA ILE A 112 4.43 -6.41 2.06
C ILE A 112 5.61 -7.15 2.70
N ARG A 113 5.71 -8.47 2.50
CA ARG A 113 6.80 -9.30 3.03
C ARG A 113 8.18 -8.90 2.50
N ASP A 114 8.28 -8.47 1.24
CA ASP A 114 9.56 -7.95 0.70
C ASP A 114 10.10 -6.75 1.49
N GLN A 115 9.22 -6.02 2.19
CA GLN A 115 9.56 -4.81 2.95
C GLN A 115 9.37 -4.99 4.47
N ALA A 116 8.92 -6.14 4.95
CA ALA A 116 8.64 -6.35 6.37
C ALA A 116 9.83 -7.03 7.07
N HIS A 117 10.87 -6.23 7.37
CA HIS A 117 12.05 -6.69 8.11
C HIS A 117 12.33 -5.83 9.34
N SER A 118 13.06 -6.39 10.30
CA SER A 118 13.45 -5.76 11.56
C SER A 118 14.71 -4.93 11.42
#